data_AF-A0A845ZR56-F1
#
_entry.id   AF-A0A845ZR56-F1
#
_cell.length_a   1.000
_cell.length_b   1.000
_cell.length_c   1.000
_cell.angle_alpha   90.00
_cell.angle_beta   90.00
_cell.angle_gamma   90.00
#
_symmetry.space_group_name_H-M   'P 1'
#
loop_
_entity.id
_entity.type
_entity.pdbx_description
1 polymer ?
#
loop_
_entity_poly.entity_id
_entity_poly.type
_entity_poly.pdbx_seq_one_letter_code
_entity_poly.pdbx_strand_id
1 'polypeptide(L)'
;TKTLHADLDVVIEDYPSLKIVSINHAPFDPQKIYNLSIVQFLLRGLDQIKPLVDYVNANGGAPPLEQCLPGQNLIVESCMKDAWRVLVDYEQWDADGDGEITREELKQGVKNAFAFLDQNQDGYISPAELRAALAERTGRTQKGLITLMFEVLDVDKDGMVSMDELASLAM
;
A
#
# COMPACT_ATOMS: atom_id res chain seq x y z
N THR A 1 23.42 -7.71 -8.56
CA THR A 1 22.11 -7.46 -7.93
C THR A 1 21.51 -8.80 -7.56
N LYS A 2 21.69 -9.28 -6.32
CA LYS A 2 21.15 -10.58 -5.89
C LYS A 2 19.71 -10.34 -5.45
N THR A 3 18.75 -10.63 -6.32
CA THR A 3 17.36 -10.76 -5.91
C THR A 3 17.29 -11.91 -4.91
N LEU A 4 16.79 -11.64 -3.70
CA LEU A 4 16.31 -12.69 -2.82
C LEU A 4 15.16 -13.36 -3.59
N HIS A 5 15.33 -14.63 -3.97
CA HIS A 5 14.32 -15.41 -4.67
C HIS A 5 13.03 -15.38 -3.84
N ALA A 6 11.99 -14.74 -4.35
CA ALA A 6 10.66 -14.75 -3.75
C ALA A 6 9.75 -15.61 -4.62
N ASP A 7 8.89 -16.39 -3.97
CA ASP A 7 7.78 -17.06 -4.64
C ASP A 7 6.68 -16.00 -4.89
N LEU A 8 6.35 -15.74 -6.16
CA LEU A 8 5.38 -14.73 -6.62
C LEU A 8 4.08 -15.39 -7.11
N ASP A 9 3.10 -14.59 -7.56
CA ASP A 9 1.87 -15.07 -8.23
C ASP A 9 1.02 -16.04 -7.41
N VAL A 10 0.72 -15.64 -6.16
CA VAL A 10 -0.21 -16.36 -5.28
C VAL A 10 -1.64 -16.22 -5.82
N VAL A 11 -2.33 -17.34 -6.00
CA VAL A 11 -3.75 -17.40 -6.32
C VAL A 11 -4.50 -17.90 -5.10
N ILE A 12 -5.56 -17.20 -4.71
CA ILE A 12 -6.44 -17.57 -3.60
C ILE A 12 -7.86 -17.79 -4.10
N GLU A 13 -8.58 -18.70 -3.46
CA GLU A 13 -10.03 -18.85 -3.64
C GLU A 13 -10.75 -17.60 -3.13
N ASP A 14 -11.91 -17.30 -3.72
CA ASP A 14 -12.76 -16.19 -3.29
C ASP A 14 -13.30 -16.40 -1.86
N TYR A 15 -13.73 -15.29 -1.25
CA TYR A 15 -14.41 -15.34 0.04
C TYR A 15 -15.63 -16.29 0.01
N PRO A 16 -15.87 -17.10 1.06
CA PRO A 16 -15.24 -17.06 2.39
C PRO A 16 -14.01 -17.95 2.60
N SER A 17 -13.60 -18.76 1.62
CA SER A 17 -12.59 -19.79 1.90
C SER A 17 -11.16 -19.25 1.96
N LEU A 18 -10.82 -18.28 1.11
CA LEU A 18 -9.49 -17.63 1.04
C LEU A 18 -8.30 -18.61 1.01
N LYS A 19 -8.52 -19.84 0.53
CA LYS A 19 -7.48 -20.88 0.48
C LYS A 19 -6.50 -20.59 -0.64
N ILE A 20 -5.22 -20.85 -0.41
CA ILE A 20 -4.19 -20.73 -1.44
C ILE A 20 -4.33 -21.89 -2.43
N VAL A 21 -4.51 -21.55 -3.70
CA VAL A 21 -4.64 -22.49 -4.82
C VAL A 21 -3.28 -22.80 -5.43
N SER A 22 -2.50 -21.77 -5.73
CA SER A 22 -1.19 -21.90 -6.37
C SER A 22 -0.25 -20.79 -5.97
N ILE A 23 1.05 -21.07 -6.02
CA ILE A 23 2.13 -20.10 -5.85
C ILE A 23 3.14 -20.33 -6.97
N ASN A 24 3.54 -19.25 -7.67
CA ASN A 24 4.48 -19.27 -8.79
C ASN A 24 4.08 -20.27 -9.88
N HIS A 25 2.78 -20.25 -10.22
CA HIS A 25 2.14 -21.14 -11.20
C HIS A 25 2.17 -22.64 -10.86
N ALA A 26 2.62 -23.03 -9.67
CA ALA A 26 2.58 -24.40 -9.18
C ALA A 26 1.48 -24.56 -8.11
N PRO A 27 0.81 -25.73 -8.02
CA PRO A 27 -0.13 -26.00 -6.93
C PRO A 27 0.50 -25.75 -5.56
N PHE A 28 -0.30 -25.22 -4.63
CA PHE A 28 0.15 -25.02 -3.26
C PHE A 28 0.52 -26.36 -2.60
N ASP A 29 1.71 -26.40 -2.01
CA ASP A 29 2.27 -27.53 -1.26
C ASP A 29 2.45 -27.08 0.21
N PRO A 30 1.63 -27.59 1.14
CA PRO A 30 1.68 -27.18 2.54
C PRO A 30 2.97 -27.59 3.26
N GLN A 31 3.78 -28.46 2.67
CA GLN A 31 5.06 -28.89 3.25
C GLN A 31 6.25 -28.10 2.71
N LYS A 32 6.06 -27.25 1.69
CA LYS A 32 7.11 -26.44 1.09
C LYS A 32 7.29 -25.12 1.85
N ILE A 33 8.55 -24.73 2.07
CA ILE A 33 8.89 -23.38 2.54
C ILE A 33 8.83 -22.43 1.34
N TYR A 34 7.99 -21.40 1.45
CA TYR A 34 7.86 -20.33 0.45
C TYR A 34 8.57 -19.07 0.94
N ASN A 35 9.31 -18.43 0.05
CA ASN A 35 9.98 -17.17 0.32
C ASN A 35 9.06 -16.02 -0.05
N LEU A 36 8.56 -15.31 0.96
CA LEU A 36 7.81 -14.08 0.76
C LEU A 36 8.78 -12.89 0.77
N SER A 37 8.78 -12.10 -0.31
CA SER A 37 9.39 -10.77 -0.27
C SER A 37 8.32 -9.75 0.04
N ILE A 38 8.26 -9.34 1.29
CA ILE A 38 7.52 -8.14 1.68
C ILE A 38 8.43 -6.92 1.50
N VAL A 39 7.88 -5.84 0.98
CA VAL A 39 8.68 -4.64 0.78
C VAL A 39 9.01 -4.04 2.14
N GLN A 40 10.29 -3.79 2.42
CA GLN A 40 10.73 -3.31 3.74
C GLN A 40 9.99 -2.04 4.20
N PHE A 41 9.60 -1.15 3.28
CA PHE A 41 8.83 0.04 3.64
C PHE A 41 7.42 -0.28 4.17
N LEU A 42 6.81 -1.40 3.72
CA LEU A 42 5.53 -1.89 4.24
C LEU A 42 5.64 -2.44 5.67
N LEU A 43 6.87 -2.64 6.16
CA LEU A 43 7.13 -3.07 7.54
C LEU A 43 7.56 -1.91 8.45
N ARG A 44 7.66 -0.68 7.93
CA ARG A 44 8.10 0.47 8.72
C ARG A 44 7.07 0.75 9.81
N GLY A 45 7.50 0.82 11.08
CA GLY A 45 6.62 0.97 12.24
C GLY A 45 6.17 -0.35 12.88
N LEU A 46 6.30 -1.50 12.19
CA LEU A 46 6.10 -2.82 12.81
C LEU A 46 7.22 -3.20 13.79
N ASP A 47 8.25 -2.38 13.93
CA ASP A 47 9.26 -2.47 14.98
C ASP A 47 8.78 -1.88 16.32
N GLN A 48 7.72 -1.05 16.30
CA GLN A 48 7.12 -0.46 17.51
C GLN A 48 6.11 -1.40 18.20
N ILE A 49 6.51 -2.64 18.46
CA ILE A 49 5.63 -3.67 19.05
C ILE A 49 5.46 -3.57 20.56
N LYS A 50 6.09 -2.59 21.23
CA LYS A 50 6.04 -2.48 22.70
C LYS A 50 4.61 -2.52 23.26
N PRO A 51 3.62 -1.80 22.69
CA PRO A 51 2.24 -1.86 23.18
C PRO A 51 1.63 -3.27 23.07
N LEU A 52 1.94 -4.00 21.99
CA LEU A 52 1.48 -5.37 21.80
C LEU A 52 2.16 -6.33 22.79
N VAL A 53 3.46 -6.15 23.03
CA VAL A 53 4.23 -6.91 24.04
C VAL A 53 3.67 -6.68 25.44
N ASP A 54 3.39 -5.44 25.81
CA ASP A 54 2.78 -5.09 27.09
C ASP A 54 1.40 -5.77 27.25
N TYR A 55 0.58 -5.77 26.19
CA TYR A 55 -0.72 -6.46 26.18
C TYR A 55 -0.57 -7.97 26.39
N VAL A 56 0.34 -8.64 25.65
CA VAL A 56 0.55 -10.09 25.76
C VAL A 56 1.02 -10.46 27.17
N ASN A 57 1.92 -9.68 27.75
CA ASN A 57 2.41 -9.88 29.12
C ASN A 57 1.28 -9.76 30.15
N ALA A 58 0.33 -8.85 29.94
CA ALA A 58 -0.79 -8.62 30.84
C ALA A 58 -1.93 -9.65 30.68
N ASN A 59 -2.16 -10.15 29.47
CA ASN A 59 -3.37 -10.91 29.12
C ASN A 59 -3.12 -12.39 28.77
N GLY A 60 -1.86 -12.83 28.66
CA GLY A 60 -1.53 -14.25 28.48
C GLY A 60 -1.82 -14.81 27.08
N GLY A 61 -1.64 -13.99 26.04
CA GLY A 61 -1.85 -14.39 24.66
C GLY A 61 -2.05 -13.19 23.73
N ALA A 62 -2.13 -13.46 22.42
CA ALA A 62 -2.49 -12.44 21.44
C ALA A 62 -3.95 -11.98 21.65
N PRO A 63 -4.32 -10.74 21.27
CA PRO A 63 -5.71 -10.31 21.25
C PRO A 63 -6.57 -11.27 20.39
N PRO A 64 -7.88 -11.40 20.69
CA PRO A 64 -8.81 -12.13 19.82
C PRO A 64 -8.73 -11.67 18.36
N LEU A 65 -8.86 -12.61 17.41
CA LEU A 65 -8.75 -12.33 15.97
C LEU A 65 -9.65 -11.17 15.50
N GLU A 66 -10.85 -11.08 16.07
CA GLU A 66 -11.83 -10.01 15.81
C GLU A 66 -11.33 -8.62 16.19
N GLN A 67 -10.40 -8.51 17.15
CA GLN A 67 -9.74 -7.26 17.54
C GLN A 67 -8.49 -6.98 16.71
N CYS A 68 -7.90 -8.02 16.10
CA CYS A 68 -6.78 -7.91 15.18
C CYS A 68 -7.23 -7.50 13.76
N LEU A 69 -8.45 -7.86 13.34
CA LEU A 69 -9.01 -7.52 12.03
C LEU A 69 -9.06 -6.00 11.76
N PRO A 70 -9.55 -5.14 12.69
CA PRO A 70 -9.43 -3.69 12.53
C PRO A 70 -7.97 -3.24 12.41
N GLY A 71 -7.06 -3.84 13.18
CA GLY A 71 -5.63 -3.51 13.15
C GLY A 71 -4.97 -3.85 11.82
N GLN A 72 -5.27 -5.02 11.24
CA GLN A 72 -4.70 -5.42 9.95
C GLN A 72 -5.15 -4.49 8.82
N ASN A 73 -6.43 -4.13 8.76
CA ASN A 73 -6.93 -3.20 7.75
C ASN A 73 -6.30 -1.81 7.91
N LEU A 74 -6.16 -1.32 9.15
CA LEU A 74 -5.48 -0.05 9.44
C LEU A 74 -4.00 -0.07 9.03
N ILE A 75 -3.30 -1.18 9.27
CA ILE A 75 -1.90 -1.34 8.86
C ILE A 75 -1.80 -1.31 7.34
N VAL A 76 -2.65 -2.08 6.63
CA VAL A 76 -2.66 -2.11 5.17
C VAL A 76 -3.00 -0.72 4.60
N GLU A 77 -4.02 -0.06 5.13
CA GLU A 77 -4.42 1.29 4.74
C GLU A 77 -3.28 2.30 4.93
N SER A 78 -2.65 2.30 6.11
CA SER A 78 -1.50 3.17 6.39
C SER A 78 -0.33 2.89 5.46
N CYS A 79 0.00 1.62 5.24
CA CYS A 79 1.11 1.24 4.37
C CYS A 79 0.88 1.62 2.91
N MET A 80 -0.36 1.53 2.41
CA MET A 80 -0.68 1.93 1.04
C MET A 80 -0.74 3.46 0.91
N LYS A 81 -1.26 4.20 1.89
CA LYS A 81 -1.16 5.66 1.93
C LYS A 81 0.31 6.11 1.91
N ASP A 82 1.17 5.44 2.67
CA ASP A 82 2.61 5.73 2.65
C ASP A 82 3.25 5.39 1.31
N ALA A 83 2.83 4.31 0.64
CA ALA A 83 3.29 4.00 -0.72
C ALA A 83 2.92 5.11 -1.70
N TRP A 84 1.70 5.65 -1.62
CA TRP A 84 1.27 6.80 -2.40
C TRP A 84 2.08 8.05 -2.08
N ARG A 85 2.24 8.38 -0.78
CA ARG A 85 3.03 9.54 -0.32
C ARG A 85 4.47 9.51 -0.86
N VAL A 86 5.12 8.35 -0.82
CA VAL A 86 6.47 8.16 -1.37
C VAL A 86 6.48 8.32 -2.89
N LEU A 87 5.46 7.81 -3.58
CA LEU A 87 5.36 7.92 -5.04
C LEU A 87 5.21 9.37 -5.50
N VAL A 88 4.43 10.19 -4.78
CA VAL A 88 4.11 11.57 -5.16
C VAL A 88 5.00 12.63 -4.51
N ASP A 89 6.10 12.23 -3.86
CA ASP A 89 6.97 13.11 -3.07
C ASP A 89 6.19 14.00 -2.08
N TYR A 90 5.29 13.40 -1.31
CA TYR A 90 4.45 14.12 -0.36
C TYR A 90 5.23 14.99 0.63
N GLU A 91 6.46 14.60 1.00
CA GLU A 91 7.33 15.43 1.85
C GLU A 91 7.65 16.82 1.24
N GLN A 92 7.56 16.99 -0.08
CA GLN A 92 7.75 18.28 -0.75
C GLN A 92 6.47 19.10 -0.86
N TRP A 93 5.34 18.58 -0.38
CA TRP A 93 4.08 19.31 -0.42
C TRP A 93 4.05 20.39 0.67
N ASP A 94 4.67 20.14 1.82
CA ASP A 94 5.00 21.16 2.84
C ASP A 94 6.17 22.01 2.33
N ALA A 95 5.86 23.15 1.70
CA ALA A 95 6.83 23.94 0.96
C ALA A 95 7.60 24.91 1.86
N ASP A 96 6.99 25.35 2.96
CA ASP A 96 7.64 26.22 3.93
C ASP A 96 8.31 25.45 5.10
N GLY A 97 8.00 24.17 5.26
CA GLY A 97 8.62 23.25 6.21
C GLY A 97 8.18 23.47 7.65
N ASP A 98 6.99 24.05 7.85
CA ASP A 98 6.45 24.32 9.19
C ASP A 98 5.77 23.09 9.84
N GLY A 99 5.59 22.01 9.07
CA GLY A 99 4.99 20.75 9.50
C GLY A 99 3.47 20.68 9.31
N GLU A 100 2.83 21.71 8.77
CA GLU A 100 1.41 21.76 8.42
C GLU A 100 1.23 21.98 6.91
N ILE A 101 0.43 21.14 6.24
CA ILE A 101 0.10 21.37 4.84
C ILE A 101 -1.11 22.31 4.74
N THR A 102 -0.87 23.51 4.23
CA THR A 102 -1.95 24.47 3.94
C THR A 102 -2.80 24.03 2.74
N ARG A 103 -3.98 24.63 2.55
CA ARG A 103 -4.84 24.31 1.39
C ARG A 103 -4.16 24.64 0.06
N GLU A 104 -3.42 25.73 0.03
CA GLU A 104 -2.66 26.17 -1.13
C GLU A 104 -1.54 25.18 -1.48
N GLU A 105 -0.79 24.72 -0.49
CA GLU A 105 0.24 23.69 -0.64
C GLU A 105 -0.32 22.34 -1.05
N LEU A 106 -1.40 21.90 -0.40
CA LEU A 106 -2.13 20.69 -0.78
C LEU A 106 -2.54 20.73 -2.25
N LYS A 107 -3.15 21.84 -2.68
CA LYS A 107 -3.59 22.02 -4.07
C LYS A 107 -2.41 21.98 -5.04
N GLN A 108 -1.28 22.59 -4.67
CA GLN A 108 -0.09 22.59 -5.52
C GLN A 108 0.57 21.20 -5.58
N GLY A 109 0.65 20.51 -4.45
CA GLY A 109 1.17 19.14 -4.33
C GLY A 109 0.35 18.15 -5.15
N VAL A 110 -0.98 18.13 -4.98
CA VAL A 110 -1.90 17.30 -5.78
C VAL A 110 -1.72 17.59 -7.26
N LYS A 111 -1.68 18.87 -7.66
CA LYS A 111 -1.48 19.24 -9.06
C LYS A 111 -0.15 18.73 -9.62
N ASN A 112 0.93 18.82 -8.86
CA ASN A 112 2.24 18.32 -9.27
C ASN A 112 2.24 16.79 -9.39
N ALA A 113 1.56 16.10 -8.47
CA ALA A 113 1.42 14.65 -8.51
C ALA A 113 0.62 14.19 -9.73
N PHE A 114 -0.50 14.86 -10.06
CA PHE A 114 -1.25 14.59 -11.29
C PHE A 114 -0.41 14.85 -12.53
N ALA A 115 0.35 15.95 -12.59
CA ALA A 115 1.24 16.20 -13.72
C ALA A 115 2.32 15.11 -13.92
N PHE A 116 2.66 14.37 -12.86
CA PHE A 116 3.58 13.23 -12.92
C PHE A 116 2.88 11.92 -13.28
N LEU A 117 1.68 11.66 -12.73
CA LEU A 117 0.98 10.39 -12.85
C LEU A 117 0.01 10.33 -14.04
N ASP A 118 -0.82 11.36 -14.22
CA ASP A 118 -1.86 11.46 -15.26
C ASP A 118 -1.20 11.88 -16.59
N GLN A 119 -0.76 10.88 -17.35
CA GLN A 119 -0.01 11.07 -18.59
C GLN A 119 -0.94 11.39 -19.76
N ASN A 120 -2.18 10.88 -19.72
CA ASN A 120 -3.16 11.13 -20.76
C ASN A 120 -3.95 12.45 -20.54
N GLN A 121 -3.80 13.08 -19.37
CA GLN A 121 -4.42 14.32 -18.95
C GLN A 121 -5.96 14.25 -18.92
N ASP A 122 -6.50 13.09 -18.54
CA ASP A 122 -7.95 12.89 -18.42
C ASP A 122 -8.51 13.33 -17.06
N GLY A 123 -7.63 13.71 -16.12
CA GLY A 123 -7.99 14.17 -14.77
C GLY A 123 -8.12 13.04 -13.75
N TYR A 124 -7.77 11.82 -14.13
CA TYR A 124 -7.79 10.63 -13.28
C TYR A 124 -6.46 9.88 -13.38
N ILE A 125 -6.12 9.13 -12.34
CA ILE A 125 -4.94 8.24 -12.36
C ILE A 125 -5.44 6.81 -12.60
N SER A 126 -5.09 6.25 -13.75
CA SER A 126 -5.44 4.87 -14.08
C SER A 126 -4.44 3.84 -13.51
N PRO A 127 -4.83 2.57 -13.38
CA PRO A 127 -3.91 1.50 -12.96
C PRO A 127 -2.69 1.35 -13.88
N ALA A 128 -2.83 1.69 -15.16
CA ALA A 128 -1.74 1.64 -16.14
C ALA A 128 -0.72 2.76 -15.90
N GLU A 129 -1.19 3.96 -15.58
CA GLU A 129 -0.34 5.10 -15.24
C GLU A 129 0.37 4.89 -13.91
N LEU A 130 -0.34 4.41 -12.88
CA LEU A 130 0.29 4.06 -11.60
C LEU A 130 1.38 3.00 -11.80
N ARG A 131 1.13 1.99 -12.65
CA ARG A 131 2.13 0.97 -12.99
C ARG A 131 3.37 1.58 -13.63
N ALA A 132 3.20 2.49 -14.57
CA ALA A 132 4.30 3.15 -15.26
C ALA A 132 5.15 3.98 -14.28
N ALA A 133 4.50 4.79 -13.44
CA ALA A 133 5.16 5.60 -12.43
C ALA A 133 5.91 4.76 -11.38
N LEU A 134 5.31 3.67 -10.90
CA LEU A 134 5.97 2.74 -9.98
C LEU A 134 7.18 2.05 -10.62
N ALA A 135 7.09 1.72 -11.92
CA ALA A 135 8.20 1.16 -12.67
C ALA A 135 9.38 2.14 -12.71
N GLU A 136 9.10 3.41 -12.96
CA GLU A 136 10.11 4.47 -13.05
C GLU A 136 10.77 4.75 -11.70
N ARG A 137 9.97 4.91 -10.64
CA ARG A 137 10.49 5.29 -9.31
C ARG A 137 11.13 4.16 -8.54
N THR A 138 10.57 2.96 -8.61
CA THR A 138 10.93 1.85 -7.72
C THR A 138 11.44 0.61 -8.46
N GLY A 139 11.32 0.57 -9.79
CA GLY A 139 11.62 -0.62 -10.59
C GLY A 139 10.63 -1.78 -10.36
N ARG A 140 9.49 -1.53 -9.68
CA ARG A 140 8.51 -2.56 -9.32
C ARG A 140 7.19 -2.31 -10.05
N THR A 141 6.59 -3.38 -10.59
CA THR A 141 5.31 -3.31 -11.34
C THR A 141 4.34 -4.43 -10.95
N GLN A 142 4.42 -4.90 -9.71
CA GLN A 142 3.58 -6.01 -9.25
C GLN A 142 2.11 -5.61 -9.24
N LYS A 143 1.28 -6.40 -9.94
CA LYS A 143 -0.15 -6.13 -10.09
C LYS A 143 -0.88 -6.06 -8.74
N GLY A 144 -0.54 -6.96 -7.81
CA GLY A 144 -1.16 -6.98 -6.48
C GLY A 144 -0.90 -5.72 -5.67
N LEU A 145 0.30 -5.13 -5.76
CA LEU A 145 0.62 -3.87 -5.09
C LEU A 145 -0.23 -2.72 -5.64
N ILE A 146 -0.39 -2.63 -6.97
CA ILE A 146 -1.22 -1.62 -7.62
C ILE A 146 -2.67 -1.74 -7.15
N THR A 147 -3.23 -2.95 -7.16
CA THR A 147 -4.59 -3.19 -6.68
C THR A 147 -4.78 -2.72 -5.24
N LEU A 148 -3.87 -3.08 -4.32
CA LEU A 148 -3.92 -2.66 -2.93
C LEU A 148 -3.79 -1.14 -2.75
N MET A 149 -2.98 -0.49 -3.59
CA MET A 149 -2.84 0.98 -3.57
C MET A 149 -4.16 1.66 -3.97
N PHE A 150 -4.85 1.17 -4.99
CA PHE A 150 -6.16 1.69 -5.41
C PHE A 150 -7.22 1.48 -4.34
N GLU A 151 -7.29 0.30 -3.72
CA GLU A 151 -8.30 0.00 -2.67
C GLU A 151 -8.34 1.00 -1.50
N VAL A 152 -7.27 1.77 -1.31
CA VAL A 152 -7.12 2.71 -0.20
C VAL A 152 -7.47 4.15 -0.58
N LEU A 153 -7.35 4.53 -1.86
CA LEU A 153 -7.69 5.89 -2.32
C LEU A 153 -8.94 5.96 -3.20
N ASP A 154 -9.27 4.89 -3.94
CA ASP A 154 -10.49 4.78 -4.76
C ASP A 154 -11.70 4.53 -3.85
N VAL A 155 -12.26 5.62 -3.34
CA VAL A 155 -13.36 5.62 -2.35
C VAL A 155 -14.68 5.33 -3.05
N ASP A 156 -14.87 5.87 -4.24
CA ASP A 156 -16.12 5.69 -5.00
C ASP A 156 -16.17 4.40 -5.85
N LYS A 157 -15.02 3.70 -5.96
CA LYS A 157 -14.83 2.42 -6.63
C LYS A 157 -15.06 2.48 -8.14
N ASP A 158 -14.71 3.60 -8.75
CA ASP A 158 -14.75 3.76 -10.20
C ASP A 158 -13.54 3.10 -10.91
N GLY A 159 -12.54 2.66 -10.14
CA GLY A 159 -11.33 2.00 -10.62
C GLY A 159 -10.22 2.96 -11.03
N MET A 160 -10.39 4.25 -10.74
CA MET A 160 -9.45 5.34 -10.97
C MET A 160 -9.18 6.07 -9.65
N VAL A 161 -8.22 7.00 -9.64
CA VAL A 161 -8.03 7.93 -8.50
C VAL A 161 -8.19 9.35 -9.00
N SER A 162 -9.14 10.07 -8.42
CA SER A 162 -9.43 11.47 -8.69
C SER A 162 -8.54 12.43 -7.88
N MET A 163 -8.58 13.72 -8.20
CA MET A 163 -7.82 14.74 -7.46
C MET A 163 -8.22 14.84 -6.00
N ASP A 164 -9.52 14.72 -5.70
CA ASP A 164 -10.05 14.80 -4.33
C ASP A 164 -9.64 13.57 -3.52
N GLU A 165 -9.63 12.39 -4.14
CA GLU A 165 -9.14 11.16 -3.51
C GLU A 165 -7.64 11.21 -3.25
N LEU A 166 -6.84 11.74 -4.16
CA LEU A 166 -5.42 11.93 -3.91
C LEU A 166 -5.16 12.97 -2.81
N ALA A 167 -5.97 14.03 -2.73
CA ALA A 167 -5.87 15.03 -1.66
C ALA A 167 -6.11 14.44 -0.27
N SER A 168 -6.81 13.29 -0.17
CA SER A 168 -7.02 12.58 1.10
C SER A 168 -5.74 12.05 1.75
N LEU A 169 -4.61 12.05 1.03
CA LEU A 169 -3.29 11.71 1.59
C LEU A 169 -2.84 12.66 2.72
N ALA A 170 -3.39 13.87 2.76
CA ALA A 170 -3.14 14.86 3.80
C ALA A 170 -4.08 14.75 5.02
N MET A 171 -5.01 13.80 5.02
CA MET A 171 -5.88 13.47 6.14
C MET A 171 -5.38 12.25 6.91
#